data_AF-A0A937PEE5-F1
#
_entry.id   AF-A0A937PEE5-F1
#
_cell.length_a   1.000
_cell.length_b   1.000
_cell.length_c   1.000
_cell.angle_alpha   90.00
_cell.angle_beta   90.00
_cell.angle_gamma   90.00
#
_symmetry.space_group_name_H-M   'P 1'
#
loop_
_entity.id
_entity.type
_entity.pdbx_description
1 polymer ?
#
loop_
_entity_poly.entity_id
_entity_poly.type
_entity_poly.pdbx_seq_one_letter_code
_entity_poly.pdbx_strand_id
1 'polypeptide(L)'
;MAEQNPKKRHHYIPVFYLNGFTNKNGCLYIYDKVDKPVFESSPEGIAYENHYFSFMTPHGERDSETVENNIMLLEGEFARVVKKIHNCEDLTVDDRIVFALFMASMIVRIPNMRDNIRKSTGETIKHISVFMASHKENFERMMEKYERDTGKQIGMNVEELRQWMKNPDNYDVTVDKQYAIAMALSLLENFARVFFQMKWAFLRATDDYKYMTGDNPLQYIDPTHNPRSFYGVGLANKNIEVSLPLSKEICAFG
;
A
#
# COMPACT_ATOMS: atom_id res chain seq x y z
N MET A 1 -18.22 -26.65 -16.91
CA MET A 1 -17.62 -25.31 -17.00
C MET A 1 -16.13 -25.51 -16.79
N ALA A 2 -15.26 -24.99 -17.66
CA ALA A 2 -13.82 -25.14 -17.46
C ALA A 2 -13.42 -24.44 -16.16
N GLU A 3 -12.76 -25.14 -15.24
CA GLU A 3 -12.12 -24.53 -14.07
C GLU A 3 -11.17 -23.46 -14.58
N GLN A 4 -11.50 -22.18 -14.37
CA GLN A 4 -10.55 -21.11 -14.58
C GLN A 4 -9.42 -21.32 -13.56
N ASN A 5 -8.19 -21.46 -14.05
CA ASN A 5 -7.03 -21.46 -13.18
C ASN A 5 -7.00 -20.13 -12.40
N PRO A 6 -6.88 -20.15 -11.07
CA PRO A 6 -6.89 -18.95 -10.26
C PRO A 6 -5.73 -18.03 -10.64
N LYS A 7 -6.00 -16.71 -10.61
CA LYS A 7 -5.00 -15.67 -10.84
C LYS A 7 -3.83 -15.89 -9.88
N LYS A 8 -2.64 -15.96 -10.48
CA LYS A 8 -1.40 -16.20 -9.75
C LYS A 8 -0.52 -14.95 -9.73
N ARG A 9 -0.40 -14.25 -10.85
CA ARG A 9 0.38 -13.01 -10.95
C ARG A 9 -0.54 -11.86 -10.57
N HIS A 10 -0.29 -11.27 -9.40
CA HIS A 10 -1.07 -10.16 -8.88
C HIS A 10 -0.25 -8.89 -8.99
N HIS A 11 -0.72 -7.98 -9.82
CA HIS A 11 -0.04 -6.73 -10.14
C HIS A 11 -0.30 -5.70 -9.05
N TYR A 12 0.76 -5.29 -8.35
CA TYR A 12 0.66 -4.23 -7.34
C TYR A 12 0.73 -2.84 -7.96
N ILE A 13 1.25 -2.71 -9.19
CA ILE A 13 1.01 -1.56 -10.07
C ILE A 13 0.19 -2.04 -11.27
N PRO A 14 -0.94 -1.39 -11.62
CA PRO A 14 -1.78 -1.85 -12.73
C PRO A 14 -1.04 -1.96 -14.04
N VAL A 15 -1.33 -3.03 -14.78
CA VAL A 15 -0.99 -3.13 -16.19
C VAL A 15 -1.61 -1.97 -16.97
N PHE A 16 -2.89 -1.65 -16.70
CA PHE A 16 -3.60 -0.51 -17.30
C PHE A 16 -2.84 0.82 -17.13
N TYR A 17 -2.30 1.06 -15.93
CA TYR A 17 -1.56 2.28 -15.59
C TYR A 17 -0.21 2.31 -16.29
N LEU A 18 0.52 1.20 -16.25
CA LEU A 18 1.83 1.06 -16.89
C LEU A 18 1.74 1.24 -18.41
N ASN A 19 0.62 0.87 -19.06
CA ASN A 19 0.38 1.15 -20.47
C ASN A 19 0.47 2.65 -20.82
N GLY A 20 0.23 3.56 -19.86
CA GLY A 20 0.41 5.00 -20.04
C GLY A 20 1.87 5.43 -20.24
N PHE A 21 2.84 4.54 -20.01
CA PHE A 21 4.28 4.82 -20.04
C PHE A 21 5.04 4.06 -21.12
N THR A 22 4.35 3.25 -21.94
CA THR A 22 5.02 2.43 -22.95
C THR A 22 5.58 3.26 -24.11
N ASN A 23 6.64 2.75 -24.70
CA ASN A 23 7.17 3.22 -25.97
C ASN A 23 6.25 2.79 -27.14
N LYS A 24 6.63 3.14 -28.37
CA LYS A 24 5.87 2.80 -29.60
C LYS A 24 5.71 1.30 -29.86
N ASN A 25 6.54 0.47 -29.24
CA ASN A 25 6.49 -0.98 -29.36
C ASN A 25 5.66 -1.64 -28.23
N GLY A 26 5.07 -0.84 -27.33
CA GLY A 26 4.34 -1.37 -26.16
C GLY A 26 5.22 -1.80 -24.99
N CYS A 27 6.52 -1.47 -25.00
CA CYS A 27 7.46 -1.82 -23.94
C CYS A 27 7.74 -0.65 -22.99
N LEU A 28 8.11 -0.97 -21.76
CA LEU A 28 8.64 -0.04 -20.75
C LEU A 28 10.16 -0.09 -20.74
N TYR A 29 10.81 1.07 -20.58
CA TYR A 29 12.21 1.14 -20.16
C TYR A 29 12.26 1.20 -18.64
N ILE A 30 12.89 0.21 -18.02
CA ILE A 30 12.95 0.08 -16.56
C ILE A 30 14.36 0.41 -16.11
N TYR A 31 14.46 1.25 -15.08
CA TYR A 31 15.69 1.53 -14.36
C TYR A 31 15.59 0.92 -12.96
N ASP A 32 16.37 -0.14 -12.71
CA ASP A 32 16.48 -0.73 -11.38
C ASP A 32 17.52 0.02 -10.54
N LYS A 33 17.08 0.57 -9.40
CA LYS A 33 17.94 1.32 -8.47
C LYS A 33 18.95 0.43 -7.74
N VAL A 34 18.72 -0.89 -7.69
CA VAL A 34 19.54 -1.88 -6.98
C VAL A 34 20.56 -2.52 -7.92
N ASP A 35 20.08 -3.20 -8.96
CA ASP A 35 20.92 -4.06 -9.79
C ASP A 35 21.65 -3.29 -10.91
N LYS A 36 21.17 -2.07 -11.23
CA LYS A 36 21.72 -1.09 -12.19
C LYS A 36 21.64 -1.37 -13.71
N PRO A 37 21.13 -2.48 -14.30
CA PRO A 37 20.88 -2.49 -15.73
C PRO A 37 19.55 -1.78 -16.05
N VAL A 38 19.57 -0.97 -17.11
CA VAL A 38 18.34 -0.57 -17.80
C VAL A 38 17.91 -1.74 -18.69
N PHE A 39 16.65 -2.16 -18.60
CA PHE A 39 16.11 -3.24 -19.43
C PHE A 39 14.70 -2.90 -19.92
N GLU A 40 14.25 -3.61 -20.96
CA GLU A 40 12.88 -3.51 -21.46
C GLU A 40 11.99 -4.62 -20.88
N SER A 41 10.75 -4.30 -20.54
CA SER A 41 9.72 -5.29 -20.20
C SER A 41 8.35 -4.84 -20.68
N SER A 42 7.42 -5.77 -20.84
CA SER A 42 6.02 -5.42 -21.04
C SER A 42 5.38 -5.03 -19.70
N PRO A 43 4.30 -4.23 -19.71
CA PRO A 43 3.49 -3.94 -18.53
C PRO A 43 3.05 -5.20 -17.75
N GLU A 44 2.71 -6.29 -18.42
CA GLU A 44 2.32 -7.57 -17.81
C GLU A 44 3.51 -8.33 -17.21
N GLY A 45 4.73 -8.05 -17.68
CA GLY A 45 5.97 -8.72 -17.29
C GLY A 45 6.63 -8.15 -16.04
N ILE A 46 6.12 -7.07 -15.46
CA ILE A 46 6.73 -6.36 -14.33
C ILE A 46 5.68 -5.97 -13.27
N ALA A 47 6.15 -5.49 -12.11
CA ALA A 47 5.34 -4.92 -11.03
C ALA A 47 4.24 -5.84 -10.48
N TYR A 48 4.54 -7.14 -10.40
CA TYR A 48 3.68 -8.15 -9.79
C TYR A 48 4.46 -9.01 -8.78
N GLU A 49 3.73 -9.62 -7.86
CA GLU A 49 4.23 -10.72 -7.01
C GLU A 49 3.22 -11.87 -7.11
N ASN A 50 3.71 -13.12 -7.09
CA ASN A 50 2.80 -14.25 -7.15
C ASN A 50 1.97 -14.32 -5.86
N HIS A 51 0.66 -14.45 -5.99
CA HIS A 51 -0.27 -14.55 -4.86
C HIS A 51 -0.25 -13.33 -3.93
N TYR A 52 0.12 -12.14 -4.44
CA TYR A 52 0.23 -10.92 -3.62
C TYR A 52 -1.06 -10.62 -2.86
N PHE A 53 -2.20 -10.56 -3.55
CA PHE A 53 -3.53 -10.41 -2.93
C PHE A 53 -4.26 -11.72 -2.59
N SER A 54 -3.54 -12.85 -2.45
CA SER A 54 -4.20 -14.10 -2.04
C SER A 54 -4.31 -14.19 -0.51
N PHE A 55 -5.45 -14.67 -0.01
CA PHE A 55 -5.69 -14.88 1.42
C PHE A 55 -6.41 -16.22 1.67
N MET A 56 -6.26 -16.74 2.89
CA MET A 56 -7.00 -17.93 3.31
C MET A 56 -8.38 -17.53 3.82
N THR A 57 -9.42 -18.16 3.30
CA THR A 57 -10.80 -17.98 3.78
C THR A 57 -10.98 -18.67 5.15
N PRO A 58 -12.02 -18.33 5.92
CA PRO A 58 -12.34 -19.03 7.17
C PRO A 58 -12.57 -20.54 7.00
N HIS A 59 -12.86 -21.00 5.78
CA HIS A 59 -13.05 -22.41 5.43
C HIS A 59 -11.74 -23.12 5.03
N GLY A 60 -10.60 -22.42 5.05
CA GLY A 60 -9.30 -22.99 4.70
C GLY A 60 -9.00 -23.04 3.20
N GLU A 61 -9.81 -22.37 2.37
CA GLU A 61 -9.59 -22.26 0.92
C GLU A 61 -8.77 -20.99 0.61
N ARG A 62 -8.00 -21.00 -0.49
CA ARG A 62 -7.29 -19.80 -0.93
C ARG A 62 -8.18 -18.99 -1.86
N ASP A 63 -8.52 -17.76 -1.47
CA ASP A 63 -9.07 -16.76 -2.38
C ASP A 63 -7.92 -16.03 -3.08
N SER A 64 -7.96 -15.96 -4.41
CA SER A 64 -7.01 -15.17 -5.23
C SER A 64 -7.73 -14.25 -6.21
N GLU A 65 -9.05 -14.18 -6.16
CA GLU A 65 -9.87 -13.53 -7.18
C GLU A 65 -10.54 -12.26 -6.65
N THR A 66 -10.95 -12.23 -5.38
CA THR A 66 -11.80 -11.17 -4.85
C THR A 66 -11.17 -9.79 -4.98
N VAL A 67 -9.92 -9.62 -4.53
CA VAL A 67 -9.24 -8.32 -4.59
C VAL A 67 -8.92 -7.93 -6.04
N GLU A 68 -8.43 -8.87 -6.83
CA GLU A 68 -8.11 -8.67 -8.25
C GLU A 68 -9.33 -8.23 -9.07
N ASN A 69 -10.49 -8.85 -8.84
CA ASN A 69 -11.72 -8.50 -9.54
C ASN A 69 -12.21 -7.10 -9.17
N ASN A 70 -12.10 -6.70 -7.90
CA ASN A 70 -12.42 -5.33 -7.48
C ASN A 70 -11.46 -4.29 -8.08
N ILE A 71 -10.16 -4.61 -8.11
CA ILE A 71 -9.14 -3.77 -8.76
C ILE A 71 -9.45 -3.59 -10.25
N MET A 72 -9.77 -4.67 -10.95
CA MET A 72 -10.10 -4.64 -12.37
C MET A 72 -11.32 -3.77 -12.67
N LEU A 73 -12.36 -3.81 -11.83
CA LEU A 73 -13.53 -2.94 -11.96
C LEU A 73 -13.16 -1.46 -11.79
N LEU A 74 -12.37 -1.14 -10.77
CA LEU A 74 -11.89 0.23 -10.54
C LEU A 74 -11.06 0.75 -11.72
N GLU A 75 -10.19 -0.09 -12.27
CA GLU A 75 -9.37 0.25 -13.43
C GLU A 75 -10.21 0.51 -14.69
N GLY A 76 -11.26 -0.28 -14.91
CA GLY A 76 -12.22 -0.07 -16.00
C GLY A 76 -12.91 1.29 -15.89
N GLU A 77 -13.41 1.64 -14.71
CA GLU A 77 -14.04 2.94 -14.47
C GLU A 77 -13.04 4.10 -14.61
N PHE A 78 -11.82 3.93 -14.08
CA PHE A 78 -10.79 4.95 -14.16
C PHE A 78 -10.27 5.17 -15.59
N ALA A 79 -10.30 4.15 -16.45
CA ALA A 79 -9.95 4.29 -17.87
C ALA A 79 -10.81 5.36 -18.58
N ARG A 80 -12.09 5.47 -18.22
CA ARG A 80 -12.96 6.55 -18.71
C ARG A 80 -12.50 7.91 -18.20
N VAL A 81 -12.15 8.01 -16.92
CA VAL A 81 -11.72 9.26 -16.28
C VAL A 81 -10.40 9.75 -16.86
N VAL A 82 -9.41 8.87 -17.04
CA VAL A 82 -8.12 9.26 -17.61
C VAL A 82 -8.27 9.78 -19.04
N LYS A 83 -9.19 9.20 -19.82
CA LYS A 83 -9.50 9.68 -21.18
C LYS A 83 -10.06 11.10 -21.17
N LYS A 84 -10.99 11.40 -20.25
CA LYS A 84 -11.52 12.77 -20.05
C LYS A 84 -10.40 13.76 -19.70
N ILE A 85 -9.52 13.37 -18.77
CA ILE A 85 -8.34 14.16 -18.40
C ILE A 85 -7.45 14.43 -19.62
N HIS A 86 -7.16 13.40 -20.43
CA HIS A 86 -6.38 13.54 -21.65
C HIS A 86 -7.01 14.48 -22.70
N ASN A 87 -8.34 14.52 -22.75
CA ASN A 87 -9.09 15.36 -23.66
C ASN A 87 -9.39 16.76 -23.10
N CYS A 88 -8.93 17.07 -21.89
CA CYS A 88 -9.25 18.32 -21.18
C CYS A 88 -10.77 18.52 -20.98
N GLU A 89 -11.50 17.42 -20.75
CA GLU A 89 -12.93 17.44 -20.44
C GLU A 89 -13.16 17.69 -18.94
N ASP A 90 -14.27 18.33 -18.59
CA ASP A 90 -14.68 18.52 -17.19
C ASP A 90 -14.99 17.18 -16.51
N LEU A 91 -14.51 17.03 -15.28
CA LEU A 91 -14.79 15.87 -14.45
C LEU A 91 -16.06 16.08 -13.63
N THR A 92 -17.02 15.18 -13.78
CA THR A 92 -18.22 15.13 -12.94
C THR A 92 -17.87 14.74 -11.51
N VAL A 93 -18.84 14.83 -10.59
CA VAL A 93 -18.66 14.36 -9.21
C VAL A 93 -18.30 12.87 -9.17
N ASP A 94 -18.95 12.05 -9.99
CA ASP A 94 -18.67 10.61 -10.07
C ASP A 94 -17.26 10.34 -10.64
N ASP A 95 -16.84 11.09 -11.65
CA ASP A 95 -15.47 10.99 -12.17
C ASP A 95 -14.43 11.34 -11.08
N ARG A 96 -14.71 12.35 -10.26
CA ARG A 96 -13.84 12.74 -9.13
C ARG A 96 -13.80 11.68 -8.02
N ILE A 97 -14.90 10.97 -7.78
CA ILE A 97 -14.93 9.83 -6.83
C ILE A 97 -14.07 8.70 -7.36
N VAL A 98 -14.24 8.30 -8.62
CA VAL A 98 -13.43 7.26 -9.27
C VAL A 98 -11.95 7.64 -9.29
N PHE A 99 -11.64 8.90 -9.61
CA PHE A 99 -10.28 9.45 -9.55
C PHE A 99 -9.68 9.30 -8.15
N ALA A 100 -10.40 9.73 -7.11
CA ALA A 100 -9.91 9.65 -5.73
C ALA A 100 -9.71 8.21 -5.24
N LEU A 101 -10.61 7.29 -5.60
CA LEU A 101 -10.46 5.85 -5.32
C LEU A 101 -9.24 5.27 -6.04
N PHE A 102 -9.01 5.65 -7.29
CA PHE A 102 -7.82 5.22 -8.02
C PHE A 102 -6.55 5.75 -7.36
N MET A 103 -6.47 7.03 -7.00
CA MET A 103 -5.34 7.61 -6.26
C MET A 103 -5.06 6.85 -4.96
N ALA A 104 -6.10 6.56 -4.17
CA ALA A 104 -5.98 5.77 -2.96
C ALA A 104 -5.44 4.35 -3.24
N SER A 105 -5.92 3.70 -4.30
CA SER A 105 -5.44 2.38 -4.72
C SER A 105 -3.94 2.38 -5.02
N MET A 106 -3.38 3.48 -5.56
CA MET A 106 -1.96 3.59 -5.89
C MET A 106 -1.05 3.70 -4.66
N ILE A 107 -1.61 3.91 -3.47
CA ILE A 107 -0.89 3.88 -2.19
C ILE A 107 -1.10 2.57 -1.45
N VAL A 108 -2.36 2.11 -1.34
CA VAL A 108 -2.65 1.01 -0.41
C VAL A 108 -2.18 -0.35 -0.91
N ARG A 109 -2.04 -0.54 -2.23
CA ARG A 109 -1.80 -1.86 -2.80
C ARG A 109 -0.32 -2.15 -3.09
N ILE A 110 0.56 -1.17 -2.96
CA ILE A 110 1.98 -1.31 -3.32
C ILE A 110 2.81 -1.96 -2.19
N PRO A 111 3.93 -2.64 -2.51
CA PRO A 111 4.79 -3.30 -1.52
C PRO A 111 5.28 -2.37 -0.44
N ASN A 112 5.60 -1.11 -0.79
CA ASN A 112 6.04 -0.10 0.18
C ASN A 112 5.02 0.10 1.32
N MET A 113 3.71 0.16 1.03
CA MET A 113 2.69 0.30 2.07
C MET A 113 2.59 -0.95 2.94
N ARG A 114 2.55 -2.14 2.31
CA ARG A 114 2.55 -3.43 3.02
C ARG A 114 3.73 -3.52 3.99
N ASP A 115 4.93 -3.20 3.51
CA ASP A 115 6.16 -3.37 4.28
C ASP A 115 6.27 -2.31 5.40
N ASN A 116 5.78 -1.08 5.17
CA ASN A 116 5.65 -0.05 6.20
C ASN A 116 4.65 -0.45 7.30
N ILE A 117 3.52 -1.08 6.94
CA ILE A 117 2.55 -1.59 7.93
C ILE A 117 3.16 -2.74 8.73
N ARG A 118 3.86 -3.68 8.07
CA ARG A 118 4.55 -4.79 8.75
C ARG A 118 5.55 -4.27 9.77
N LYS A 119 6.41 -3.34 9.36
CA LYS A 119 7.43 -2.74 10.22
C LYS A 119 6.81 -1.97 11.39
N SER A 120 5.92 -1.02 11.10
CA SER A 120 5.32 -0.16 12.14
C SER A 120 4.46 -0.95 13.14
N THR A 121 3.72 -1.96 12.68
CA THR A 121 2.95 -2.85 13.55
C THR A 121 3.88 -3.69 14.43
N GLY A 122 4.95 -4.26 13.87
CA GLY A 122 5.93 -5.04 14.63
C GLY A 122 6.61 -4.19 15.72
N GLU A 123 7.07 -2.98 15.37
CA GLU A 123 7.64 -2.01 16.31
C GLU A 123 6.64 -1.60 17.39
N THR A 124 5.38 -1.33 17.01
CA THR A 124 4.31 -0.99 17.96
C THR A 124 4.06 -2.13 18.96
N ILE A 125 3.99 -3.38 18.48
CA ILE A 125 3.82 -4.55 19.35
C ILE A 125 5.01 -4.70 20.31
N LYS A 126 6.25 -4.48 19.86
CA LYS A 126 7.42 -4.49 20.75
C LYS A 126 7.31 -3.40 21.83
N HIS A 127 6.96 -2.17 21.46
CA HIS A 127 6.79 -1.09 22.43
C HIS A 127 5.69 -1.38 23.44
N ILE A 128 4.54 -1.90 22.99
CA ILE A 128 3.45 -2.33 23.88
C ILE A 128 3.95 -3.46 24.80
N SER A 129 4.67 -4.44 24.27
CA SER A 129 5.19 -5.58 25.04
C SER A 129 6.14 -5.13 26.16
N VAL A 130 7.10 -4.25 25.85
CA VAL A 130 8.03 -3.67 26.83
C VAL A 130 7.29 -2.82 27.87
N PHE A 131 6.34 -1.99 27.43
CA PHE A 131 5.53 -1.18 28.33
C PHE A 131 4.72 -2.06 29.29
N MET A 132 4.06 -3.10 28.79
CA MET A 132 3.30 -4.05 29.60
C MET A 132 4.20 -4.79 30.59
N ALA A 133 5.35 -5.29 30.14
CA ALA A 133 6.33 -5.97 30.98
C ALA A 133 6.96 -5.04 32.04
N SER A 134 6.93 -3.72 31.83
CA SER A 134 7.37 -2.72 32.80
C SER A 134 6.44 -2.56 34.00
N HIS A 135 5.19 -3.03 33.90
CA HIS A 135 4.17 -2.96 34.96
C HIS A 135 3.87 -4.35 35.51
N LYS A 136 4.57 -4.75 36.58
CA LYS A 136 4.53 -6.13 37.10
C LYS A 136 3.11 -6.63 37.39
N GLU A 137 2.32 -5.88 38.16
CA GLU A 137 0.98 -6.31 38.56
C GLU A 137 0.01 -6.38 37.37
N ASN A 138 0.21 -5.55 36.34
CA ASN A 138 -0.60 -5.60 35.12
C ASN A 138 -0.22 -6.81 34.26
N PHE A 139 1.07 -7.11 34.20
CA PHE A 139 1.59 -8.24 33.46
C PHE A 139 1.12 -9.57 34.05
N GLU A 140 1.25 -9.74 35.38
CA GLU A 140 0.77 -10.93 36.10
C GLU A 140 -0.74 -11.15 35.88
N ARG A 141 -1.56 -10.11 36.06
CA ARG A 141 -3.01 -10.18 35.80
C ARG A 141 -3.36 -10.55 34.35
N MET A 142 -2.56 -10.08 33.39
CA MET A 142 -2.75 -10.47 31.98
C MET A 142 -2.46 -11.96 31.77
N MET A 143 -1.37 -12.48 32.35
CA MET A 143 -1.03 -13.89 32.23
C MET A 143 -2.10 -14.77 32.89
N GLU A 144 -2.55 -14.44 34.10
CA GLU A 144 -3.67 -15.13 34.76
C GLU A 144 -4.94 -15.12 33.92
N LYS A 145 -5.26 -13.97 33.30
CA LYS A 145 -6.41 -13.85 32.39
C LYS A 145 -6.24 -14.76 31.17
N TYR A 146 -5.07 -14.77 30.54
CA TYR A 146 -4.79 -15.64 29.40
C TYR A 146 -4.95 -17.13 29.76
N GLU A 147 -4.39 -17.57 30.88
CA GLU A 147 -4.50 -18.97 31.31
C GLU A 147 -5.94 -19.37 31.61
N ARG A 148 -6.69 -18.48 32.27
CA ARG A 148 -8.12 -18.70 32.54
C ARG A 148 -8.96 -18.75 31.26
N ASP A 149 -8.74 -17.82 30.34
CA ASP A 149 -9.58 -17.66 29.15
C ASP A 149 -9.25 -18.74 28.08
N THR A 150 -8.02 -19.25 28.05
CA THR A 150 -7.57 -20.25 27.05
C THR A 150 -7.40 -21.67 27.59
N GLY A 151 -7.33 -21.84 28.91
CA GLY A 151 -6.99 -23.10 29.57
C GLY A 151 -5.53 -23.54 29.36
N LYS A 152 -4.69 -22.71 28.73
CA LYS A 152 -3.28 -23.03 28.44
C LYS A 152 -2.38 -22.40 29.50
N GLN A 153 -1.57 -23.22 30.16
CA GLN A 153 -0.53 -22.71 31.05
C GLN A 153 0.69 -22.21 30.28
N ILE A 154 1.32 -21.18 30.81
CA ILE A 154 2.57 -20.65 30.29
C ILE A 154 3.70 -21.56 30.78
N GLY A 155 4.40 -22.21 29.85
CA GLY A 155 5.46 -23.19 30.16
C GLY A 155 6.75 -22.61 30.74
N MET A 156 6.72 -21.37 31.23
CA MET A 156 7.85 -20.69 31.86
C MET A 156 7.36 -19.84 33.03
N ASN A 157 8.26 -19.54 33.96
CA ASN A 157 7.94 -18.68 35.09
C ASN A 157 7.51 -17.29 34.60
N VAL A 158 6.42 -16.74 35.16
CA VAL A 158 5.85 -15.45 34.75
C VAL A 158 6.83 -14.29 34.93
N GLU A 159 7.63 -14.28 36.01
CA GLU A 159 8.62 -13.24 36.24
C GLU A 159 9.81 -13.36 35.27
N GLU A 160 10.24 -14.58 34.94
CA GLU A 160 11.25 -14.81 33.90
C GLU A 160 10.78 -14.32 32.54
N LEU A 161 9.53 -14.65 32.16
CA LEU A 161 8.92 -14.17 30.92
C LEU A 161 8.86 -12.64 30.88
N ARG A 162 8.47 -12.02 31.99
CA ARG A 162 8.38 -10.56 32.09
C ARG A 162 9.73 -9.88 31.90
N GLN A 163 10.78 -10.39 32.55
CA GLN A 163 12.14 -9.84 32.39
C GLN A 163 12.67 -10.07 30.97
N TRP A 164 12.36 -11.21 30.36
CA TRP A 164 12.71 -11.49 28.97
C TRP A 164 11.98 -10.54 28.01
N MET A 165 10.68 -10.28 28.19
CA MET A 165 9.89 -9.37 27.34
C MET A 165 10.28 -7.90 27.50
N LYS A 166 10.85 -7.51 28.65
CA LYS A 166 11.33 -6.16 28.93
C LYS A 166 12.47 -5.72 28.02
N ASN A 167 13.29 -6.67 27.54
CA ASN A 167 14.36 -6.37 26.61
C ASN A 167 13.86 -6.61 25.17
N PRO A 168 13.64 -5.56 24.36
CA PRO A 168 13.13 -5.71 22.99
C PRO A 168 14.12 -6.42 22.04
N ASP A 169 15.40 -6.54 22.42
CA ASP A 169 16.41 -7.26 21.63
C ASP A 169 16.31 -8.78 21.79
N ASN A 170 15.53 -9.26 22.76
CA ASN A 170 15.37 -10.69 23.01
C ASN A 170 14.50 -11.40 21.96
N TYR A 171 13.74 -10.64 21.16
CA TYR A 171 12.82 -11.20 20.18
C TYR A 171 12.58 -10.28 19.00
N ASP A 172 12.10 -10.89 17.91
CA ASP A 172 11.56 -10.16 16.79
C ASP A 172 10.07 -10.41 16.61
N VAL A 173 9.35 -9.36 16.16
CA VAL A 173 7.92 -9.44 15.89
C VAL A 173 7.74 -9.37 14.39
N THR A 174 7.46 -10.53 13.80
CA THR A 174 7.15 -10.62 12.39
C THR A 174 5.64 -10.56 12.19
N VAL A 175 5.21 -9.58 11.41
CA VAL A 175 3.80 -9.41 11.04
C VAL A 175 3.56 -10.14 9.74
N ASP A 176 2.43 -10.84 9.61
CA ASP A 176 2.09 -11.56 8.38
C ASP A 176 1.85 -10.61 7.18
N LYS A 177 2.18 -11.07 5.96
CA LYS A 177 2.02 -10.25 4.75
C LYS A 177 0.54 -10.02 4.44
N GLN A 178 -0.32 -11.03 4.59
CA GLN A 178 -1.74 -10.95 4.28
C GLN A 178 -2.44 -10.03 5.28
N TYR A 179 -2.08 -10.10 6.57
CA TYR A 179 -2.55 -9.14 7.58
C TYR A 179 -2.22 -7.70 7.17
N ALA A 180 -0.97 -7.43 6.78
CA ALA A 180 -0.56 -6.09 6.39
C ALA A 180 -1.26 -5.58 5.12
N ILE A 181 -1.51 -6.45 4.14
CA ILE A 181 -2.26 -6.10 2.93
C ILE A 181 -3.73 -5.81 3.28
N ALA A 182 -4.36 -6.63 4.12
CA ALA A 182 -5.74 -6.40 4.56
C ALA A 182 -5.88 -5.07 5.31
N MET A 183 -4.93 -4.79 6.21
CA MET A 183 -4.83 -3.49 6.88
C MET A 183 -4.65 -2.35 5.87
N ALA A 184 -3.79 -2.50 4.87
CA ALA A 184 -3.58 -1.48 3.85
C ALA A 184 -4.86 -1.20 3.05
N LEU A 185 -5.53 -2.24 2.55
CA LEU A 185 -6.78 -2.14 1.81
C LEU A 185 -7.91 -1.51 2.65
N SER A 186 -7.92 -1.74 3.97
CA SER A 186 -8.88 -1.10 4.87
C SER A 186 -8.75 0.44 4.93
N LEU A 187 -7.58 0.98 4.54
CA LEU A 187 -7.33 2.43 4.50
C LEU A 187 -7.79 3.08 3.19
N LEU A 188 -8.22 2.29 2.20
CA LEU A 188 -8.60 2.77 0.87
C LEU A 188 -9.61 3.92 0.94
N GLU A 189 -10.70 3.72 1.69
CA GLU A 189 -11.77 4.73 1.80
C GLU A 189 -11.28 5.99 2.50
N ASN A 190 -10.45 5.86 3.55
CA ASN A 190 -9.89 7.00 4.27
C ASN A 190 -9.03 7.87 3.35
N PHE A 191 -8.14 7.26 2.56
CA PHE A 191 -7.32 7.99 1.60
C PHE A 191 -8.14 8.55 0.44
N ALA A 192 -9.14 7.83 -0.06
CA ALA A 192 -10.01 8.32 -1.11
C ALA A 192 -10.77 9.58 -0.66
N ARG A 193 -11.25 9.63 0.59
CA ARG A 193 -11.88 10.82 1.17
C ARG A 193 -10.93 12.02 1.20
N VAL A 194 -9.66 11.82 1.54
CA VAL A 194 -8.65 12.88 1.49
C VAL A 194 -8.46 13.36 0.05
N PHE A 195 -8.19 12.48 -0.90
CA PHE A 195 -7.97 12.85 -2.29
C PHE A 195 -9.19 13.50 -2.96
N PHE A 196 -10.41 13.14 -2.56
CA PHE A 196 -11.62 13.78 -3.04
C PHE A 196 -11.77 15.24 -2.57
N GLN A 197 -11.24 15.57 -1.40
CA GLN A 197 -11.26 16.93 -0.84
C GLN A 197 -10.17 17.83 -1.42
N MET A 198 -9.12 17.25 -2.01
CA MET A 198 -8.04 17.99 -2.66
C MET A 198 -8.50 18.69 -3.94
N LYS A 199 -7.75 19.71 -4.34
CA LYS A 199 -7.96 20.44 -5.60
C LYS A 199 -6.90 19.98 -6.60
N TRP A 200 -7.35 19.45 -7.72
CA TRP A 200 -6.44 18.82 -8.69
C TRP A 200 -6.21 19.71 -9.91
N ALA A 201 -4.96 19.81 -10.30
CA ALA A 201 -4.50 20.25 -11.61
C ALA A 201 -3.93 19.05 -12.37
N PHE A 202 -4.16 19.03 -13.68
CA PHE A 202 -3.58 18.03 -14.58
C PHE A 202 -2.52 18.69 -15.44
N LEU A 203 -1.26 18.43 -15.13
CA LEU A 203 -0.11 19.03 -15.77
C LEU A 203 0.27 18.19 -16.99
N ARG A 204 0.33 18.82 -18.16
CA ARG A 204 0.77 18.17 -19.41
C ARG A 204 2.24 18.46 -19.64
N ALA A 205 3.02 17.41 -19.89
CA ALA A 205 4.41 17.53 -20.28
C ALA A 205 4.53 18.18 -21.67
N THR A 206 5.57 18.97 -21.89
CA THR A 206 5.91 19.47 -23.23
C THR A 206 6.52 18.35 -24.08
N ASP A 207 6.82 18.64 -25.35
CA ASP A 207 7.37 17.62 -26.25
C ASP A 207 8.75 17.10 -25.79
N ASP A 208 9.55 17.97 -25.17
CA ASP A 208 10.93 17.70 -24.74
C ASP A 208 11.03 16.87 -23.45
N TYR A 209 9.96 16.81 -22.66
CA TYR A 209 9.95 16.14 -21.36
C TYR A 209 8.86 15.08 -21.29
N LYS A 210 9.10 14.04 -20.48
CA LYS A 210 8.12 13.00 -20.18
C LYS A 210 8.13 12.71 -18.69
N TYR A 211 6.97 12.42 -18.13
CA TYR A 211 6.89 11.96 -16.75
C TYR A 211 7.36 10.50 -16.66
N MET A 212 8.02 10.19 -15.55
CA MET A 212 8.43 8.84 -15.18
C MET A 212 7.56 8.34 -14.03
N THR A 213 7.39 7.02 -13.94
CA THR A 213 6.70 6.38 -12.82
C THR A 213 7.59 5.33 -12.17
N GLY A 214 7.09 4.69 -11.10
CA GLY A 214 7.82 3.66 -10.38
C GLY A 214 6.89 2.70 -9.62
N ASP A 215 7.50 1.87 -8.79
CA ASP A 215 6.85 0.92 -7.87
C ASP A 215 6.17 1.60 -6.66
N ASN A 216 6.41 2.89 -6.48
CA ASN A 216 5.68 3.77 -5.57
C ASN A 216 5.34 5.09 -6.29
N PRO A 217 4.29 5.12 -7.12
CA PRO A 217 4.12 6.19 -8.10
C PRO A 217 3.41 7.43 -7.55
N LEU A 218 2.56 7.28 -6.53
CA LEU A 218 1.95 8.43 -5.86
C LEU A 218 2.92 8.94 -4.78
N GLN A 219 3.37 10.16 -4.95
CA GLN A 219 4.27 10.84 -4.03
C GLN A 219 3.57 12.01 -3.36
N TYR A 220 3.87 12.22 -2.09
CA TYR A 220 3.37 13.38 -1.36
C TYR A 220 4.48 14.01 -0.52
N ILE A 221 4.50 15.33 -0.50
CA ILE A 221 5.47 16.13 0.24
C ILE A 221 4.75 17.29 0.92
N ASP A 222 5.27 17.73 2.05
CA ASP A 222 4.87 19.01 2.64
C ASP A 222 6.07 19.94 2.46
N PRO A 223 6.03 20.91 1.52
CA PRO A 223 7.15 21.78 1.22
C PRO A 223 7.51 22.72 2.37
N THR A 224 6.63 22.82 3.37
CA THR A 224 6.85 23.62 4.58
C THR A 224 7.40 22.79 5.74
N HIS A 225 7.51 21.47 5.56
CA HIS A 225 7.97 20.57 6.60
C HIS A 225 9.45 20.77 6.92
N ASN A 226 9.78 20.84 8.22
CA ASN A 226 11.17 20.91 8.67
C ASN A 226 11.87 19.57 8.44
N PRO A 227 12.90 19.47 7.58
CA PRO A 227 13.59 18.21 7.29
C PRO A 227 14.34 17.64 8.51
N ARG A 228 14.50 18.41 9.59
CA ARG A 228 15.09 17.95 10.87
C ARG A 228 14.03 17.49 11.88
N SER A 229 12.76 17.51 11.53
CA SER A 229 11.68 17.02 12.38
C SER A 229 11.83 15.52 12.65
N PHE A 230 11.54 15.11 13.87
CA PHE A 230 11.43 13.69 14.23
C PHE A 230 10.14 13.05 13.68
N TYR A 231 9.08 13.85 13.51
CA TYR A 231 7.81 13.41 12.91
C TYR A 231 7.87 13.51 11.39
N GLY A 232 7.31 12.51 10.71
CA GLY A 232 7.16 12.51 9.26
C GLY A 232 6.02 13.37 8.74
N VAL A 233 5.80 13.29 7.42
CA VAL A 233 4.72 13.98 6.70
C VAL A 233 3.56 13.01 6.47
N GLY A 234 2.33 13.49 6.62
CA GLY A 234 1.11 12.73 6.35
C GLY A 234 0.18 13.43 5.37
N LEU A 235 -0.68 12.65 4.69
CA LEU A 235 -1.65 13.16 3.71
C LEU A 235 -2.72 14.10 4.29
N ALA A 236 -2.89 14.14 5.60
CA ALA A 236 -3.79 15.07 6.27
C ALA A 236 -3.11 16.41 6.63
N ASN A 237 -1.81 16.57 6.34
CA ASN A 237 -1.10 17.82 6.59
C ASN A 237 -1.70 18.94 5.70
N LYS A 238 -1.84 20.13 6.28
CA LYS A 238 -2.50 21.27 5.63
C LYS A 238 -1.83 21.70 4.32
N ASN A 239 -0.50 21.62 4.25
CA ASN A 239 0.28 22.09 3.12
C ASN A 239 0.75 20.92 2.24
N ILE A 240 0.09 19.76 2.34
CA ILE A 240 0.51 18.60 1.55
C ILE A 240 0.30 18.86 0.06
N GLU A 241 1.32 18.55 -0.73
CA GLU A 241 1.26 18.46 -2.18
C GLU A 241 1.35 16.99 -2.57
N VAL A 242 0.46 16.55 -3.45
CA VAL A 242 0.39 15.18 -3.94
C VAL A 242 0.60 15.19 -5.45
N SER A 243 1.44 14.28 -5.93
CA SER A 243 1.67 14.05 -7.35
C SER A 243 1.51 12.59 -7.73
N LEU A 244 0.87 12.36 -8.87
CA LEU A 244 0.84 11.05 -9.53
C LEU A 244 0.94 11.25 -11.04
N PRO A 245 2.06 10.85 -11.68
CA PRO A 245 2.13 10.66 -13.11
C PRO A 245 1.01 9.71 -13.55
N LEU A 246 0.10 10.13 -14.42
CA LEU A 246 -0.99 9.29 -14.96
C LEU A 246 -0.56 8.59 -16.25
N SER A 247 0.37 9.20 -16.98
CA SER A 247 1.01 8.69 -18.18
C SER A 247 2.35 9.41 -18.36
N LYS A 248 3.11 9.06 -19.41
CA LYS A 248 4.31 9.81 -19.79
C LYS A 248 4.04 11.27 -20.17
N GLU A 249 2.77 11.64 -20.39
CA GLU A 249 2.35 12.97 -20.85
C GLU A 249 1.60 13.79 -19.80
N ILE A 250 0.97 13.16 -18.80
CA ILE A 250 0.12 13.86 -17.82
C ILE A 250 0.49 13.46 -16.40
N CYS A 251 0.55 14.44 -15.51
CA CYS A 251 0.68 14.26 -14.07
C CYS A 251 -0.49 14.94 -13.35
N ALA A 252 -1.15 14.22 -12.44
CA ALA A 252 -2.06 14.82 -11.49
C ALA A 252 -1.26 15.47 -10.35
N PHE A 253 -1.59 16.71 -10.01
CA PHE A 253 -0.98 17.48 -8.95
C PHE A 253 -2.07 18.14 -8.10
N GLY A 254 -2.00 18.05 -6.77
CA GLY A 254 -3.03 18.61 -5.89
C GLY A 254 -2.54 18.95 -4.50
#